data_AF-A0A852RAU5-F1
#
_entry.id   AF-A0A852RAU5-F1
#
_cell.length_a   1.000
_cell.length_b   1.000
_cell.length_c   1.000
_cell.angle_alpha   90.00
_cell.angle_beta   90.00
_cell.angle_gamma   90.00
#
_symmetry.space_group_name_H-M   'P 1'
#
loop_
_entity.id
_entity.type
_entity.pdbx_description
1 polymer ?
#
loop_
_entity_poly.entity_id
_entity_poly.type
_entity_poly.pdbx_seq_one_letter_code
_entity_poly.pdbx_strand_id
1 'polypeptide(L)'
;MMRSAVAGALSGAREATGLDVLFGGYAAPDSDRFTITHTVGALTPALTGLVIRAGKGLGGLALAQKAPTAARDYLHDSSISRHYDPAVQAESLRSVVAFPIVVDGDARGIVYGARRETGSFAPQEVRSVRAAADAVAFRVAVDEAVQKQVESAETAEYLRAVRSAPADREWEQVRVAFAELRELARTIEDADAQIGIQAILDKLTPDAAPEGPALSVREIDVLALVALGLSNREIGDRLHLELETVKSYLRSAMRKLGAHNRVESVALARGLGHLP
;
A
#
# COMPACT_ATOMS: atom_id res chain seq x y z
N MET A 1 -13.26 11.69 6.20
CA MET A 1 -12.79 13.03 5.78
C MET A 1 -12.48 13.12 4.27
N MET A 2 -11.82 12.11 3.68
CA MET A 2 -11.48 12.06 2.25
C MET A 2 -12.66 12.15 1.28
N ARG A 3 -13.75 11.40 1.50
CA ARG A 3 -14.91 11.40 0.59
C ARG A 3 -15.50 12.80 0.40
N SER A 4 -15.65 13.54 1.48
CA SER A 4 -16.10 14.93 1.45
C SER A 4 -15.11 15.86 0.73
N ALA A 5 -13.82 15.54 0.75
CA ALA A 5 -12.78 16.24 -0.02
C ALA A 5 -13.02 16.20 -1.51
N VAL A 6 -13.13 14.97 -2.00
CA VAL A 6 -13.24 14.66 -3.41
C VAL A 6 -14.56 15.24 -3.91
N ALA A 7 -15.65 15.05 -3.17
CA ALA A 7 -16.92 15.67 -3.48
C ALA A 7 -16.84 17.20 -3.56
N GLY A 8 -16.23 17.88 -2.57
CA GLY A 8 -16.12 19.34 -2.56
C GLY A 8 -15.27 19.88 -3.73
N ALA A 9 -14.13 19.25 -4.01
CA ALA A 9 -13.26 19.63 -5.12
C ALA A 9 -13.93 19.44 -6.49
N LEU A 10 -14.64 18.32 -6.70
CA LEU A 10 -15.37 18.05 -7.93
C LEU A 10 -16.55 19.00 -8.12
N SER A 11 -17.31 19.28 -7.06
CA SER A 11 -18.44 20.23 -7.12
C SER A 11 -17.97 21.65 -7.44
N GLY A 12 -16.92 22.14 -6.76
CA GLY A 12 -16.37 23.48 -7.04
C GLY A 12 -15.81 23.61 -8.46
N ALA A 13 -15.14 22.58 -8.97
CA ALA A 13 -14.67 22.57 -10.36
C ALA A 13 -15.82 22.52 -11.38
N ARG A 14 -16.93 21.85 -11.06
CA ARG A 14 -18.11 21.86 -11.93
C ARG A 14 -18.76 23.23 -11.98
N GLU A 15 -18.98 23.88 -10.85
CA GLU A 15 -19.56 25.22 -10.79
C GLU A 15 -18.70 26.26 -11.51
N ALA A 16 -17.37 26.11 -11.46
CA ALA A 16 -16.42 26.96 -12.16
C ALA A 16 -16.28 26.65 -13.67
N THR A 17 -16.98 25.63 -14.20
CA THR A 17 -16.90 25.18 -15.59
C THR A 17 -18.26 24.92 -16.22
N GLY A 18 -18.29 24.76 -17.55
CA GLY A 18 -19.47 24.27 -18.27
C GLY A 18 -19.48 22.76 -18.47
N LEU A 19 -18.71 22.00 -17.68
CA LEU A 19 -18.60 20.55 -17.85
C LEU A 19 -19.89 19.86 -17.40
N ASP A 20 -20.36 18.93 -18.24
CA ASP A 20 -21.57 18.15 -17.97
C ASP A 20 -21.42 17.30 -16.70
N VAL A 21 -20.28 16.60 -16.62
CA VAL A 21 -19.99 15.62 -15.58
C VAL A 21 -18.55 15.78 -15.10
N LEU A 22 -18.37 15.81 -13.78
CA LEU A 22 -17.07 15.55 -13.15
C LEU A 22 -17.17 14.31 -12.29
N PHE A 23 -16.15 13.47 -12.32
CA PHE A 23 -16.13 12.24 -11.56
C PHE A 23 -14.71 11.80 -11.27
N GLY A 24 -14.53 10.92 -10.30
CA GLY A 24 -13.19 10.46 -9.97
C GLY A 24 -13.15 9.59 -8.74
N GLY A 25 -11.93 9.23 -8.38
CA GLY A 25 -11.66 8.43 -7.22
C GLY A 25 -10.18 8.37 -6.91
N TYR A 26 -9.90 7.93 -5.70
CA TYR A 26 -8.56 7.65 -5.23
C TYR A 26 -8.48 6.16 -4.88
N ALA A 27 -7.27 5.60 -4.92
CA ALA A 27 -7.00 4.25 -4.46
C ALA A 27 -6.17 4.28 -3.18
N ALA A 28 -6.14 3.14 -2.49
CA ALA A 28 -5.16 2.90 -1.45
C ALA A 28 -3.74 2.93 -2.04
N PRO A 29 -2.71 3.21 -1.22
CA PRO A 29 -1.32 3.08 -1.63
C PRO A 29 -1.06 1.71 -2.29
N ASP A 30 -0.20 1.68 -3.30
CA ASP A 30 0.26 0.49 -4.01
C ASP A 30 -0.81 -0.34 -4.75
N SER A 31 -2.00 0.22 -4.99
CA SER A 31 -3.02 -0.44 -5.80
C SER A 31 -2.85 -0.18 -7.30
N ASP A 32 -2.98 -1.22 -8.13
CA ASP A 32 -3.10 -1.12 -9.58
C ASP A 32 -4.55 -0.84 -10.04
N ARG A 33 -5.48 -0.72 -9.09
CA ARG A 33 -6.93 -0.59 -9.29
C ARG A 33 -7.47 0.64 -8.59
N PHE A 34 -8.20 1.44 -9.36
CA PHE A 34 -8.78 2.69 -8.89
C PHE A 34 -10.29 2.64 -9.04
N THR A 35 -11.02 2.87 -7.97
CA THR A 35 -12.49 2.84 -8.00
C THR A 35 -13.01 4.26 -8.13
N ILE A 36 -13.87 4.52 -9.11
CA ILE A 36 -14.61 5.77 -9.18
C ILE A 36 -15.59 5.78 -8.01
N THR A 37 -15.41 6.74 -7.10
CA THR A 37 -16.19 6.82 -5.86
C THR A 37 -17.13 8.00 -5.83
N HIS A 38 -16.88 9.02 -6.65
CA HIS A 38 -17.64 10.26 -6.65
C HIS A 38 -17.93 10.69 -8.07
N THR A 39 -19.15 11.18 -8.26
CA THR A 39 -19.69 11.69 -9.51
C THR A 39 -20.52 12.94 -9.21
N VAL A 40 -20.44 13.94 -10.09
CA VAL A 40 -21.19 15.19 -10.02
C VAL A 40 -21.72 15.47 -11.42
N GLY A 41 -23.04 15.53 -11.58
CA GLY A 41 -23.70 15.75 -12.88
C GLY A 41 -23.94 14.49 -13.72
N ALA A 42 -23.71 13.30 -13.16
CA ALA A 42 -24.00 12.02 -13.81
C ALA A 42 -25.52 11.80 -13.98
N LEU A 43 -25.92 11.15 -15.07
CA LEU A 43 -27.33 10.78 -15.36
C LEU A 43 -27.71 9.44 -14.75
N THR A 44 -26.74 8.55 -14.57
CA THR A 44 -26.91 7.16 -14.13
C THR A 44 -25.88 6.81 -13.06
N PRO A 45 -26.02 5.68 -12.37
CA PRO A 45 -24.99 5.19 -11.45
C PRO A 45 -23.83 4.48 -12.15
N ALA A 46 -23.80 4.39 -13.49
CA ALA A 46 -22.88 3.51 -14.22
C ALA A 46 -21.38 3.82 -14.02
N LEU A 47 -21.04 5.06 -13.68
CA LEU A 47 -19.67 5.45 -13.36
C LEU A 47 -19.27 5.09 -11.93
N THR A 48 -20.21 5.13 -10.98
CA THR A 48 -19.92 4.93 -9.56
C THR A 48 -19.62 3.46 -9.29
N GLY A 49 -18.50 3.18 -8.62
CA GLY A 49 -18.03 1.82 -8.34
C GLY A 49 -17.25 1.19 -9.50
N LEU A 50 -17.10 1.87 -10.64
CA LEU A 50 -16.32 1.37 -11.76
C LEU A 50 -14.83 1.29 -11.40
N VAL A 51 -14.23 0.12 -11.64
CA VAL A 51 -12.81 -0.14 -11.36
C VAL A 51 -11.95 0.10 -12.59
N ILE A 52 -11.14 1.14 -12.52
CA ILE A 52 -10.16 1.55 -13.51
C ILE A 52 -8.85 0.81 -13.25
N ARG A 53 -8.27 0.24 -14.30
CA ARG A 53 -6.96 -0.42 -14.25
C ARG A 53 -5.93 0.42 -14.99
N ALA A 54 -4.72 0.52 -14.44
CA ALA A 54 -3.61 1.17 -15.12
C ALA A 54 -3.41 0.57 -16.54
N GLY A 55 -3.17 1.44 -17.52
CA GLY A 55 -3.01 1.08 -18.93
C GLY A 55 -4.29 0.70 -19.68
N LYS A 56 -5.47 0.71 -19.04
CA LYS A 56 -6.77 0.44 -19.71
C LYS A 56 -7.62 1.70 -19.82
N GLY A 57 -8.12 1.95 -21.02
CA GLY A 57 -8.95 3.11 -21.37
C GLY A 57 -8.20 4.44 -21.17
N LEU A 58 -8.92 5.54 -21.31
CA LEU A 58 -8.34 6.89 -21.17
C LEU A 58 -7.76 7.13 -19.78
N GLY A 59 -8.51 6.73 -18.74
CA GLY A 59 -8.06 6.95 -17.37
C GLY A 59 -6.89 6.08 -16.95
N GLY A 60 -6.90 4.80 -17.33
CA GLY A 60 -5.76 3.93 -17.09
C GLY A 60 -4.52 4.40 -17.83
N LEU A 61 -4.65 4.99 -19.01
CA LEU A 61 -3.53 5.60 -19.74
C LEU A 61 -2.94 6.80 -18.98
N ALA A 62 -3.80 7.71 -18.50
CA ALA A 62 -3.37 8.85 -17.69
C ALA A 62 -2.66 8.43 -16.39
N LEU A 63 -3.16 7.37 -15.73
CA LEU A 63 -2.51 6.78 -14.55
C LEU A 63 -1.14 6.19 -14.89
N ALA A 64 -1.03 5.41 -15.96
CA ALA A 64 0.23 4.77 -16.36
C ALA A 64 1.28 5.79 -16.78
N GLN A 65 0.87 6.85 -17.47
CA GLN A 65 1.77 7.93 -17.91
C GLN A 65 2.06 8.97 -16.82
N LYS A 66 1.29 8.94 -15.71
CA LYS A 66 1.30 9.97 -14.66
C LYS A 66 1.13 11.38 -15.23
N ALA A 67 0.38 11.49 -16.32
CA ALA A 67 0.16 12.73 -17.06
C ALA A 67 -1.31 12.85 -17.51
N PRO A 68 -1.82 14.08 -17.73
CA PRO A 68 -3.18 14.27 -18.21
C PRO A 68 -3.40 13.69 -19.61
N THR A 69 -4.57 13.12 -19.85
CA THR A 69 -4.97 12.56 -21.15
C THR A 69 -6.36 13.05 -21.51
N ALA A 70 -6.60 13.36 -22.79
CA ALA A 70 -7.90 13.81 -23.27
C ALA A 70 -8.29 13.11 -24.58
N ALA A 71 -9.56 12.74 -24.70
CA ALA A 71 -10.20 12.27 -25.92
C ALA A 71 -11.29 13.26 -26.33
N ARG A 72 -11.24 13.70 -27.59
CA ARG A 72 -12.22 14.64 -28.18
C ARG A 72 -13.50 13.94 -28.65
N ASP A 73 -13.39 12.65 -28.95
CA ASP A 73 -14.53 11.74 -29.16
C ASP A 73 -14.14 10.35 -28.64
N TYR A 74 -14.45 10.09 -27.37
CA TYR A 74 -14.03 8.90 -26.62
C TYR A 74 -14.35 7.61 -27.36
N LEU A 75 -15.59 7.48 -27.88
CA LEU A 75 -16.06 6.23 -28.50
C LEU A 75 -15.42 5.97 -29.88
N HIS A 76 -14.70 6.95 -30.44
CA HIS A 76 -13.98 6.83 -31.71
C HIS A 76 -12.47 7.03 -31.59
N ASP A 77 -11.95 7.23 -30.38
CA ASP A 77 -10.53 7.42 -30.15
C ASP A 77 -9.79 6.07 -30.12
N SER A 78 -8.99 5.80 -31.14
CA SER A 78 -8.23 4.55 -31.28
C SER A 78 -7.01 4.47 -30.37
N SER A 79 -6.62 5.57 -29.70
CA SER A 79 -5.48 5.58 -28.77
C SER A 79 -5.81 4.97 -27.41
N ILE A 80 -7.10 4.75 -27.13
CA ILE A 80 -7.59 4.20 -25.87
C ILE A 80 -8.36 2.89 -26.10
N SER A 81 -8.26 1.99 -25.14
CA SER A 81 -9.00 0.71 -25.22
C SER A 81 -10.48 0.89 -24.86
N ARG A 82 -11.35 0.04 -25.42
CA ARG A 82 -12.83 0.09 -25.31
C ARG A 82 -13.41 -0.54 -24.02
N HIS A 83 -12.61 -0.72 -22.97
CA HIS A 83 -12.99 -1.47 -21.77
C HIS A 83 -14.13 -0.83 -20.97
N TYR A 84 -14.37 0.48 -21.14
CA TYR A 84 -15.32 1.25 -20.35
C TYR A 84 -16.45 1.87 -21.19
N ASP A 85 -16.56 1.49 -22.46
CA ASP A 85 -17.61 1.95 -23.38
C ASP A 85 -19.02 1.85 -22.80
N PRO A 86 -19.45 0.75 -22.14
CA PRO A 86 -20.81 0.67 -21.62
C PRO A 86 -21.14 1.77 -20.60
N ALA A 87 -20.20 2.10 -19.72
CA ALA A 87 -20.40 3.16 -18.72
C ALA A 87 -20.38 4.56 -19.36
N VAL A 88 -19.52 4.77 -20.36
CA VAL A 88 -19.44 6.03 -21.13
C VAL A 88 -20.72 6.25 -21.94
N GLN A 89 -21.24 5.20 -22.57
CA GLN A 89 -22.49 5.23 -23.33
C GLN A 89 -23.70 5.47 -22.42
N ALA A 90 -23.77 4.80 -21.27
CA ALA A 90 -24.85 5.00 -20.29
C ALA A 90 -24.96 6.46 -19.83
N GLU A 91 -23.83 7.17 -19.73
CA GLU A 91 -23.76 8.58 -19.36
C GLU A 91 -23.83 9.55 -20.56
N SER A 92 -23.91 9.02 -21.78
CA SER A 92 -23.85 9.78 -23.03
C SER A 92 -22.59 10.66 -23.15
N LEU A 93 -21.45 10.23 -22.58
CA LEU A 93 -20.21 11.00 -22.64
C LEU A 93 -19.56 10.88 -24.02
N ARG A 94 -19.06 12.00 -24.54
CA ARG A 94 -18.41 12.09 -25.85
C ARG A 94 -17.00 12.63 -25.76
N SER A 95 -16.78 13.74 -25.06
CA SER A 95 -15.42 14.23 -24.79
C SER A 95 -15.06 13.97 -23.35
N VAL A 96 -13.86 13.44 -23.08
CA VAL A 96 -13.39 13.15 -21.72
C VAL A 96 -11.95 13.59 -21.56
N VAL A 97 -11.66 14.33 -20.49
CA VAL A 97 -10.32 14.62 -20.02
C VAL A 97 -10.10 13.98 -18.67
N ALA A 98 -8.92 13.41 -18.44
CA ALA A 98 -8.55 12.83 -17.16
C ALA A 98 -7.22 13.36 -16.67
N PHE A 99 -7.18 13.63 -15.37
CA PHE A 99 -6.04 14.14 -14.64
C PHE A 99 -5.69 13.15 -13.53
N PRO A 100 -4.47 12.57 -13.55
CA PRO A 100 -4.03 11.75 -12.44
C PRO A 100 -3.82 12.62 -11.20
N ILE A 101 -4.20 12.10 -10.04
CA ILE A 101 -3.87 12.65 -8.73
C ILE A 101 -2.49 12.10 -8.39
N VAL A 102 -1.46 12.92 -8.40
CA VAL A 102 -0.06 12.50 -8.18
C VAL A 102 0.44 13.01 -6.84
N VAL A 103 0.93 12.12 -5.98
CA VAL A 103 1.53 12.42 -4.68
C VAL A 103 2.90 11.76 -4.64
N ASP A 104 3.95 12.51 -4.30
CA ASP A 104 5.34 12.04 -4.28
C ASP A 104 5.80 11.30 -5.55
N GLY A 105 5.25 11.70 -6.70
CA GLY A 105 5.55 11.11 -7.99
C GLY A 105 4.76 9.85 -8.31
N ASP A 106 3.84 9.39 -7.45
CA ASP A 106 2.98 8.24 -7.69
C ASP A 106 1.52 8.62 -7.89
N ALA A 107 0.87 7.92 -8.82
CA ALA A 107 -0.53 8.13 -9.11
C ALA A 107 -1.39 7.48 -8.02
N ARG A 108 -2.07 8.31 -7.22
CA ARG A 108 -2.97 7.92 -6.13
C ARG A 108 -4.44 7.91 -6.52
N GLY A 109 -4.77 8.40 -7.71
CA GLY A 109 -6.15 8.51 -8.16
C GLY A 109 -6.28 9.20 -9.50
N ILE A 110 -7.52 9.48 -9.87
CA ILE A 110 -7.84 10.15 -11.12
C ILE A 110 -9.10 11.00 -10.98
N VAL A 111 -9.06 12.16 -11.60
CA VAL A 111 -10.20 13.08 -11.76
C VAL A 111 -10.51 13.21 -13.24
N TYR A 112 -11.78 13.06 -13.59
CA TYR A 112 -12.29 13.21 -14.94
C TYR A 112 -13.19 14.43 -15.04
N GLY A 113 -13.08 15.12 -16.17
CA GLY A 113 -14.07 16.07 -16.67
C GLY A 113 -14.60 15.57 -18.01
N ALA A 114 -15.92 15.57 -18.19
CA ALA A 114 -16.53 15.08 -19.41
C ALA A 114 -17.64 15.99 -19.92
N ARG A 115 -17.86 15.91 -21.23
CA ARG A 115 -18.96 16.54 -21.96
C ARG A 115 -19.71 15.49 -22.78
N ARG A 116 -21.00 15.71 -22.98
CA ARG A 116 -21.88 14.88 -23.83
C ARG A 116 -21.80 15.24 -25.31
N GLU A 117 -21.03 16.28 -25.63
CA GLU A 117 -20.70 16.71 -26.99
C GLU A 117 -19.24 16.40 -27.32
N THR A 118 -18.95 16.21 -28.61
CA THR A 118 -17.58 16.03 -29.12
C THR A 118 -16.87 17.38 -29.24
N GLY A 119 -15.59 17.42 -28.93
CA GLY A 119 -14.78 18.62 -29.14
C GLY A 119 -13.57 18.73 -28.24
N SER A 120 -12.89 19.87 -28.34
CA SER A 120 -11.76 20.21 -27.48
C SER A 120 -12.21 20.94 -26.23
N PHE A 121 -11.49 20.72 -25.13
CA PHE A 121 -11.72 21.42 -23.86
C PHE A 121 -11.14 22.83 -23.90
N ALA A 122 -11.90 23.79 -23.38
CA ALA A 122 -11.44 25.16 -23.22
C ALA A 122 -10.32 25.20 -22.16
N PRO A 123 -9.34 26.13 -22.27
CA PRO A 123 -8.24 26.22 -21.32
C PRO A 123 -8.70 26.38 -19.86
N GLN A 124 -9.83 27.06 -19.62
CA GLN A 124 -10.40 27.20 -18.28
C GLN A 124 -10.88 25.86 -17.71
N GLU A 125 -11.51 25.00 -18.52
CA GLU A 125 -11.98 23.69 -18.05
C GLU A 125 -10.82 22.79 -17.70
N VAL A 126 -9.79 22.75 -18.56
CA VAL A 126 -8.54 22.01 -18.30
C VAL A 126 -7.90 22.48 -16.99
N ARG A 127 -7.86 23.80 -16.74
CA ARG A 127 -7.34 24.37 -15.48
C ARG A 127 -8.19 23.98 -14.27
N SER A 128 -9.52 24.03 -14.37
CA SER A 128 -10.41 23.69 -13.26
C SER A 128 -10.35 22.21 -12.88
N VAL A 129 -10.31 21.30 -13.86
CA VAL A 129 -10.18 19.86 -13.60
C VAL A 129 -8.80 19.56 -13.00
N ARG A 130 -7.74 20.19 -13.50
CA ARG A 130 -6.40 20.11 -12.90
C ARG A 130 -6.40 20.59 -11.45
N ALA A 131 -6.98 21.76 -11.18
CA ALA A 131 -7.04 22.32 -9.84
C ALA A 131 -7.80 21.40 -8.87
N ALA A 132 -8.86 20.72 -9.32
CA ALA A 132 -9.53 19.70 -8.53
C ALA A 132 -8.61 18.51 -8.22
N ALA A 133 -7.87 18.01 -9.22
CA ALA A 133 -6.90 16.92 -9.01
C ALA A 133 -5.79 17.33 -8.02
N ASP A 134 -5.25 18.54 -8.15
CA ASP A 134 -4.20 19.08 -7.28
C ASP A 134 -4.70 19.28 -5.84
N ALA A 135 -5.93 19.78 -5.66
CA ALA A 135 -6.55 19.93 -4.35
C ALA A 135 -6.78 18.57 -3.66
N VAL A 136 -7.18 17.54 -4.42
CA VAL A 136 -7.28 16.18 -3.88
C VAL A 136 -5.90 15.63 -3.57
N ALA A 137 -4.90 15.82 -4.45
CA ALA A 137 -3.52 15.36 -4.23
C ALA A 137 -2.93 15.95 -2.94
N PHE A 138 -3.10 17.24 -2.70
CA PHE A 138 -2.67 17.90 -1.47
C PHE A 138 -3.27 17.23 -0.23
N ARG A 139 -4.58 16.93 -0.27
CA ARG A 139 -5.24 16.27 0.86
C ARG A 139 -4.79 14.82 1.05
N VAL A 140 -4.51 14.10 -0.04
CA VAL A 140 -3.97 12.74 0.05
C VAL A 140 -2.58 12.79 0.67
N ALA A 141 -1.73 13.74 0.25
CA ALA A 141 -0.40 13.94 0.82
C ALA A 141 -0.45 14.29 2.32
N VAL A 142 -1.39 15.15 2.74
CA VAL A 142 -1.58 15.48 4.16
C VAL A 142 -2.04 14.27 4.95
N ASP A 143 -3.05 13.53 4.47
CA ASP A 143 -3.55 12.33 5.15
C ASP A 143 -2.44 11.26 5.25
N GLU A 144 -1.67 11.02 4.18
CA GLU A 144 -0.53 10.10 4.18
C GLU A 144 0.59 10.55 5.13
N ALA A 145 0.91 11.86 5.18
CA ALA A 145 1.91 12.40 6.08
C ALA A 145 1.49 12.28 7.55
N VAL A 146 0.23 12.57 7.86
CA VAL A 146 -0.34 12.40 9.22
C VAL A 146 -0.29 10.93 9.62
N GLN A 147 -0.73 10.03 8.75
CA GLN A 147 -0.69 8.59 9.01
C GLN A 147 0.74 8.10 9.26
N LYS A 148 1.69 8.51 8.42
CA LYS A 148 3.10 8.19 8.59
C LYS A 148 3.67 8.73 9.91
N GLN A 149 3.23 9.92 10.34
CA GLN A 149 3.67 10.51 11.61
C GLN A 149 3.08 9.75 12.80
N VAL A 150 1.80 9.36 12.76
CA VAL A 150 1.16 8.52 13.79
C VAL A 150 1.86 7.18 13.88
N GLU A 151 2.04 6.48 12.77
CA GLU A 151 2.77 5.19 12.71
C GLU A 151 4.19 5.33 13.25
N SER A 152 4.88 6.43 12.93
CA SER A 152 6.24 6.69 13.45
C SER A 152 6.26 6.98 14.94
N ALA A 153 5.24 7.68 15.47
CA ALA A 153 5.12 8.03 16.87
C ALA A 153 4.74 6.79 17.70
N GLU A 154 3.77 6.00 17.23
CA GLU A 154 3.39 4.71 17.82
C GLU A 154 4.57 3.74 17.80
N THR A 155 5.30 3.63 16.68
CA THR A 155 6.52 2.82 16.60
C THR A 155 7.59 3.33 17.57
N ALA A 156 7.79 4.65 17.70
CA ALA A 156 8.78 5.22 18.61
C ALA A 156 8.39 5.05 20.08
N GLU A 157 7.12 5.21 20.42
CA GLU A 157 6.57 5.00 21.76
C GLU A 157 6.64 3.52 22.15
N TYR A 158 6.25 2.64 21.24
CA TYR A 158 6.37 1.20 21.38
C TYR A 158 7.84 0.76 21.51
N LEU A 159 8.76 1.31 20.69
CA LEU A 159 10.21 1.09 20.82
C LEU A 159 10.76 1.59 22.17
N ARG A 160 10.28 2.74 22.67
CA ARG A 160 10.62 3.21 24.01
C ARG A 160 10.10 2.25 25.07
N ALA A 161 8.86 1.79 24.96
CA ALA A 161 8.26 0.82 25.87
C ALA A 161 9.04 -0.50 25.89
N VAL A 162 9.47 -1.01 24.73
CA VAL A 162 10.33 -2.20 24.61
C VAL A 162 11.73 -1.96 25.20
N ARG A 163 12.31 -0.76 25.02
CA ARG A 163 13.61 -0.39 25.63
C ARG A 163 13.52 -0.13 27.13
N SER A 164 12.35 0.27 27.64
CA SER A 164 12.10 0.54 29.05
C SER A 164 11.54 -0.66 29.82
N ALA A 165 11.07 -1.70 29.12
CA ALA A 165 10.91 -3.02 29.71
C ALA A 165 12.29 -3.46 30.23
N PRO A 166 12.40 -4.05 31.44
CA PRO A 166 13.71 -4.34 32.04
C PRO A 166 14.51 -5.25 31.11
N ALA A 167 15.44 -4.66 30.36
CA ALA A 167 16.41 -5.39 29.58
C ALA A 167 17.53 -5.79 30.53
N ASP A 168 17.30 -6.85 31.30
CA ASP A 168 18.40 -7.50 31.99
C ASP A 168 19.37 -7.92 30.89
N ARG A 169 20.64 -7.53 30.99
CA ARG A 169 21.70 -7.87 30.03
C ARG A 169 21.76 -9.39 29.75
N GLU A 170 21.24 -10.18 30.67
CA GLU A 170 21.01 -11.62 30.62
C GLU A 170 20.01 -12.03 29.51
N TRP A 171 18.90 -11.30 29.31
CA TRP A 171 17.92 -11.60 28.27
C TRP A 171 18.42 -11.28 26.85
N GLU A 172 19.31 -10.29 26.72
CA GLU A 172 19.97 -10.04 25.43
C GLU A 172 20.88 -11.20 25.04
N GLN A 173 21.58 -11.81 26.01
CA GLN A 173 22.37 -13.03 25.76
C GLN A 173 21.48 -14.20 25.36
N VAL A 174 20.30 -14.34 25.96
CA VAL A 174 19.31 -15.37 25.58
C VAL A 174 18.85 -15.19 24.12
N ARG A 175 18.62 -13.95 23.68
CA ARG A 175 18.21 -13.65 22.30
C ARG A 175 19.29 -13.94 21.27
N VAL A 176 20.53 -13.56 21.57
CA VAL A 176 21.68 -13.88 20.72
C VAL A 176 21.84 -15.39 20.63
N ALA A 177 21.85 -16.09 21.78
CA ALA A 177 21.95 -17.55 21.82
C ALA A 177 20.81 -18.24 21.06
N PHE A 178 19.58 -17.73 21.15
CA PHE A 178 18.44 -18.25 20.39
C PHE A 178 18.66 -18.15 18.87
N ALA A 179 19.10 -16.99 18.37
CA ALA A 179 19.36 -16.82 16.95
C ALA A 179 20.51 -17.73 16.45
N GLU A 180 21.58 -17.87 17.23
CA GLU A 180 22.71 -18.74 16.92
C GLU A 180 22.31 -20.22 16.92
N LEU A 181 21.50 -20.66 17.89
CA LEU A 181 20.98 -22.03 17.94
C LEU A 181 20.08 -22.34 16.74
N ARG A 182 19.25 -21.39 16.29
CA ARG A 182 18.42 -21.57 15.08
C ARG A 182 19.26 -21.69 13.82
N GLU A 183 20.31 -20.89 13.71
CA GLU A 183 21.26 -20.99 12.60
C GLU A 183 21.94 -22.37 12.61
N LEU A 184 22.42 -22.82 13.77
CA LEU A 184 23.08 -24.11 13.93
C LEU A 184 22.15 -25.29 13.61
N ALA A 185 20.90 -25.25 14.08
CA ALA A 185 19.87 -26.26 13.79
C ALA A 185 19.63 -26.46 12.29
N ARG A 186 19.96 -25.44 11.48
CA ARG A 186 19.76 -25.44 10.03
C ARG A 186 20.97 -25.95 9.25
N THR A 187 22.14 -25.96 9.87
CA THR A 187 23.41 -26.39 9.24
C THR A 187 23.83 -27.79 9.67
N ILE A 188 23.31 -28.29 10.79
CA ILE A 188 23.61 -29.63 11.27
C ILE A 188 22.84 -30.69 10.47
N GLU A 189 23.56 -31.72 10.01
CA GLU A 189 22.98 -32.88 9.29
C GLU A 189 22.58 -34.03 10.26
N ASP A 190 23.10 -34.02 11.49
CA ASP A 190 22.80 -35.01 12.52
C ASP A 190 21.39 -34.81 13.08
N ALA A 191 20.52 -35.81 12.88
CA ALA A 191 19.11 -35.74 13.24
C ALA A 191 18.89 -35.68 14.76
N ASP A 192 19.70 -36.37 15.56
CA ASP A 192 19.57 -36.39 17.01
C ASP A 192 20.01 -35.05 17.61
N ALA A 193 21.09 -34.47 17.08
CA ALA A 193 21.53 -33.12 17.43
C ALA A 193 20.50 -32.06 17.03
N GLN A 194 19.86 -32.20 15.86
CA GLN A 194 18.80 -31.29 15.42
C GLN A 194 17.58 -31.34 16.35
N ILE A 195 17.14 -32.53 16.77
CA ILE A 195 16.07 -32.72 17.76
C ILE A 195 16.46 -32.06 19.09
N GLY A 196 17.70 -32.28 19.55
CA GLY A 196 18.23 -31.69 20.78
C GLY A 196 18.22 -30.17 20.76
N ILE A 197 18.64 -29.53 19.66
CA ILE A 197 18.63 -28.07 19.51
C ILE A 197 17.20 -27.54 19.47
N GLN A 198 16.30 -28.20 18.73
CA GLN A 198 14.89 -27.79 18.68
C GLN A 198 14.25 -27.82 20.07
N ALA A 199 14.52 -28.84 20.88
CA ALA A 199 14.05 -28.92 22.26
C ALA A 199 14.61 -27.82 23.18
N ILE A 200 15.79 -27.26 22.87
CA ILE A 200 16.33 -26.09 23.58
C ILE A 200 15.61 -24.82 23.12
N LEU A 201 15.42 -24.65 21.80
CA LEU A 201 14.72 -23.51 21.23
C LEU A 201 13.29 -23.38 21.77
N ASP A 202 12.57 -24.50 21.89
CA ASP A 202 11.21 -24.54 22.42
C ASP A 202 11.14 -24.12 23.90
N LYS A 203 12.20 -24.34 24.67
CA LYS A 203 12.31 -23.89 26.08
C LYS A 203 12.65 -22.41 26.21
N LEU A 204 13.25 -21.82 25.19
CA LEU A 204 13.65 -20.41 25.16
C LEU A 204 12.51 -19.51 24.68
N THR A 205 11.49 -20.07 24.02
CA THR A 205 10.23 -19.37 23.76
C THR A 205 9.35 -19.38 25.02
N PRO A 206 8.71 -18.26 25.40
CA PRO A 206 7.84 -18.21 26.57
C PRO A 206 6.74 -19.27 26.53
N ASP A 207 6.35 -19.81 27.70
CA ASP A 207 5.38 -20.91 27.91
C ASP A 207 3.92 -20.57 27.49
N ALA A 208 3.71 -19.41 26.88
CA ALA A 208 2.47 -19.08 26.22
C ALA A 208 2.47 -19.78 24.85
N ALA A 209 1.59 -20.77 24.68
CA ALA A 209 1.27 -21.28 23.34
C ALA A 209 1.05 -20.08 22.42
N PRO A 210 1.67 -20.01 21.23
CA PRO A 210 1.66 -18.81 20.42
C PRO A 210 0.22 -18.38 20.15
N GLU A 211 -0.24 -17.35 20.85
CA GLU A 211 -1.59 -16.80 20.70
C GLU A 211 -1.57 -15.94 19.44
N GLY A 212 -1.62 -16.57 18.27
CA GLY A 212 -1.44 -15.83 17.03
C GLY A 212 -1.29 -16.70 15.77
N PRO A 213 -1.13 -16.04 14.62
CA PRO A 213 -1.00 -16.72 13.34
C PRO A 213 0.30 -17.53 13.29
N ALA A 214 0.20 -18.79 12.88
CA ALA A 214 1.36 -19.67 12.77
C ALA A 214 2.39 -19.11 11.77
N LEU A 215 3.52 -18.66 12.33
CA LEU A 215 4.71 -18.34 11.56
C LEU A 215 5.44 -19.62 11.16
N SER A 216 5.94 -19.64 9.94
CA SER A 216 6.83 -20.69 9.47
C SER A 216 8.20 -20.57 10.11
N VAL A 217 8.93 -21.69 10.14
CA VAL A 217 10.33 -21.76 10.62
C VAL A 217 11.19 -20.66 9.96
N ARG A 218 11.04 -20.46 8.65
CA ARG A 218 11.80 -19.44 7.90
C ARG A 218 11.41 -18.00 8.24
N GLU A 219 10.14 -17.74 8.54
CA GLU A 219 9.71 -16.42 9.00
C GLU A 219 10.29 -16.12 10.40
N ILE A 220 10.33 -17.10 11.29
CA ILE A 220 10.94 -16.98 12.63
C ILE A 220 12.46 -16.77 12.52
N ASP A 221 13.15 -17.52 11.65
CA ASP A 221 14.60 -17.35 11.40
C ASP A 221 14.93 -15.92 10.99
N VAL A 222 14.17 -15.39 10.02
CA VAL A 222 14.37 -14.02 9.53
C VAL A 222 14.08 -13.02 10.65
N LEU A 223 12.97 -13.17 11.39
CA LEU A 223 12.63 -12.26 12.49
C LEU A 223 13.65 -12.28 13.63
N ALA A 224 14.21 -13.44 13.97
CA ALA A 224 15.26 -13.55 14.99
C ALA A 224 16.50 -12.74 14.61
N LEU A 225 16.94 -12.81 13.35
CA LEU A 225 18.08 -12.01 12.87
C LEU A 225 17.74 -10.52 12.70
N VAL A 226 16.49 -10.19 12.34
CA VAL A 226 16.02 -8.79 12.36
C VAL A 226 16.06 -8.22 13.78
N ALA A 227 15.73 -9.03 14.80
CA ALA A 227 15.75 -8.62 16.19
C ALA A 227 17.15 -8.25 16.70
N LEU A 228 18.19 -8.82 16.08
CA LEU A 228 19.60 -8.50 16.31
C LEU A 228 20.09 -7.29 15.49
N GLY A 229 19.23 -6.66 14.69
CA GLY A 229 19.55 -5.48 13.91
C GLY A 229 20.24 -5.73 12.56
N LEU A 230 20.32 -6.98 12.10
CA LEU A 230 20.97 -7.31 10.82
C LEU A 230 20.17 -6.78 9.63
N SER A 231 20.86 -6.33 8.59
CA SER A 231 20.27 -5.96 7.30
C SER A 231 19.77 -7.17 6.53
N ASN A 232 18.86 -6.97 5.56
CA ASN A 232 18.33 -8.09 4.76
C ASN A 232 19.42 -8.79 3.93
N ARG A 233 20.51 -8.09 3.61
CA ARG A 233 21.66 -8.65 2.92
C ARG A 233 22.44 -9.59 3.85
N GLU A 234 22.78 -9.13 5.05
CA GLU A 234 23.46 -9.95 6.07
C GLU A 234 22.62 -11.17 6.46
N ILE A 235 21.30 -11.01 6.54
CA ILE A 235 20.36 -12.12 6.76
C ILE A 235 20.41 -13.12 5.61
N GLY A 236 20.44 -12.65 4.36
CA GLY A 236 20.54 -13.50 3.17
C GLY A 236 21.83 -14.31 3.15
N ASP A 237 22.95 -13.65 3.43
CA ASP A 237 24.26 -14.29 3.51
C ASP A 237 24.29 -15.41 4.57
N ARG A 238 23.71 -15.13 5.75
CA ARG A 238 23.69 -16.04 6.90
C ARG A 238 22.70 -17.20 6.76
N LEU A 239 21.55 -16.95 6.15
CA LEU A 239 20.54 -17.99 5.90
C LEU A 239 20.72 -18.72 4.56
N HIS A 240 21.75 -18.36 3.78
CA HIS A 240 21.96 -18.82 2.41
C HIS A 240 20.70 -18.62 1.54
N LEU A 241 20.13 -17.42 1.61
CA LEU A 241 18.93 -16.99 0.88
C LEU A 241 19.24 -15.79 0.00
N GLU A 242 18.58 -15.68 -1.14
CA GLU A 242 18.62 -14.45 -1.93
C GLU A 242 17.92 -13.31 -1.19
N LEU A 243 18.38 -12.08 -1.45
CA LEU A 243 17.82 -10.86 -0.84
C LEU A 243 16.30 -10.74 -1.06
N GLU A 244 15.81 -11.10 -2.24
CA GLU A 244 14.38 -11.07 -2.55
C GLU A 244 13.60 -12.13 -1.78
N THR A 245 14.21 -13.29 -1.50
CA THR A 245 13.63 -14.33 -0.66
C THR A 245 13.50 -13.86 0.79
N VAL A 246 14.51 -13.18 1.33
CA VAL A 246 14.46 -12.57 2.67
C VAL A 246 13.34 -11.52 2.75
N LYS A 247 13.24 -10.63 1.74
CA LYS A 247 12.15 -9.66 1.66
C LYS A 247 10.77 -10.35 1.59
N SER A 248 10.67 -11.46 0.85
CA SER A 248 9.43 -12.24 0.75
C SER A 248 9.01 -12.83 2.09
N TYR A 249 9.93 -13.48 2.82
CA TYR A 249 9.66 -14.00 4.16
C TYR A 249 9.29 -12.89 5.14
N LEU A 250 10.01 -11.76 5.12
CA LEU A 250 9.70 -10.62 5.98
C LEU A 250 8.32 -10.01 5.68
N ARG A 251 7.96 -9.84 4.39
CA ARG A 251 6.60 -9.40 4.00
C ARG A 251 5.53 -10.39 4.44
N SER A 252 5.79 -11.68 4.30
CA SER A 252 4.86 -12.73 4.73
C SER A 252 4.66 -12.70 6.25
N ALA A 253 5.74 -12.59 7.01
CA ALA A 253 5.72 -12.46 8.47
C ALA A 253 4.98 -11.20 8.93
N MET A 254 5.31 -10.03 8.35
CA MET A 254 4.63 -8.77 8.63
C MET A 254 3.13 -8.86 8.34
N ARG A 255 2.74 -9.41 7.19
CA ARG A 255 1.32 -9.61 6.84
C ARG A 255 0.61 -10.53 7.83
N LYS A 256 1.25 -11.63 8.26
CA LYS A 256 0.67 -12.55 9.25
C LYS A 256 0.50 -11.86 10.60
N LEU A 257 1.52 -11.17 11.08
CA LEU A 257 1.52 -10.49 12.37
C LEU A 257 0.68 -9.21 12.38
N GLY A 258 0.25 -8.71 11.22
CA GLY A 258 -0.40 -7.40 11.10
C GLY A 258 0.56 -6.24 11.28
N ALA A 259 1.87 -6.46 11.11
CA ALA A 259 2.88 -5.42 11.24
C ALA A 259 2.99 -4.59 9.96
N HIS A 260 3.17 -3.28 10.13
CA HIS A 260 3.39 -2.30 9.07
C HIS A 260 4.88 -2.09 8.78
N ASN A 261 5.76 -2.45 9.73
CA ASN A 261 7.20 -2.40 9.52
C ASN A 261 7.97 -3.55 10.19
N ARG A 262 9.24 -3.71 9.79
CA ARG A 262 10.10 -4.83 10.23
C ARG A 262 10.44 -4.82 11.72
N VAL A 263 10.42 -3.65 12.34
CA VAL A 263 10.75 -3.49 13.76
C VAL A 263 9.54 -3.89 14.59
N GLU A 264 8.38 -3.39 14.19
CA GLU A 264 7.07 -3.78 14.73
C GLU A 264 6.85 -5.30 14.64
N SER A 265 7.21 -5.94 13.51
CA SER A 265 7.07 -7.40 13.39
C SER A 265 7.88 -8.19 14.40
N VAL A 266 9.09 -7.75 14.77
CA VAL A 266 9.88 -8.44 15.80
C VAL A 266 9.17 -8.39 17.14
N ALA A 267 8.54 -7.27 17.42
CA ALA A 267 8.05 -7.01 18.74
C ALA A 267 6.64 -7.55 18.96
N LEU A 268 5.80 -7.58 17.91
CA LEU A 268 4.61 -8.42 17.86
C LEU A 268 4.97 -9.90 17.99
N ALA A 269 6.02 -10.37 17.30
CA ALA A 269 6.48 -11.75 17.43
C ALA A 269 6.90 -12.09 18.89
N ARG A 270 7.52 -11.16 19.61
CA ARG A 270 7.81 -11.32 21.06
C ARG A 270 6.54 -11.36 21.91
N GLY A 271 5.62 -10.42 21.69
CA GLY A 271 4.36 -10.35 22.44
C GLY A 271 3.50 -11.60 22.28
N LEU A 272 3.61 -12.29 21.16
CA LEU A 272 2.89 -13.54 20.85
C LEU A 272 3.71 -14.80 21.14
N GLY A 273 4.89 -14.69 21.78
CA GLY A 273 5.70 -15.84 22.19
C GLY A 273 6.48 -16.53 21.06
N HIS A 274 6.55 -15.96 19.85
CA HIS A 274 7.37 -16.50 18.75
C HIS A 274 8.87 -16.23 18.91
N LEU A 275 9.24 -15.25 19.74
CA LEU A 275 10.62 -14.87 20.06
C LEU A 275 10.76 -14.55 21.56
N PRO A 276 11.95 -14.76 22.17
CA PRO A 276 12.29 -14.24 23.50
C PRO A 276 12.53 -12.72 23.52
#